data_AF-A0A2S0MH97-F1
#
_entry.id   AF-A0A2S0MH97-F1
#
_cell.length_a   1.000
_cell.length_b   1.000
_cell.length_c   1.000
_cell.angle_alpha   90.00
_cell.angle_beta   90.00
_cell.angle_gamma   90.00
#
_symmetry.space_group_name_H-M   'P 1'
#
loop_
_entity.id
_entity.type
_entity.pdbx_description
1 polymer ?
#
loop_
_entity_poly.entity_id
_entity_poly.type
_entity_poly.pdbx_seq_one_letter_code
_entity_poly.pdbx_strand_id
1 'polypeptide(L)' 'MKLWQDLFGTDYGLMSIAGIAFMIFMAVWYVRFFIRKVNEKPRKD' A
#
# COMPACT_ATOMS: atom_id res chain seq x y z
N MET A 1 1.30 16.38 22.67
CA MET A 1 1.68 14.96 22.83
C MET A 1 0.49 13.98 22.87
N LYS A 2 -0.78 14.44 22.85
CA LYS A 2 -1.95 13.55 22.88
C LYS A 2 -2.27 12.92 21.51
N LEU A 3 -2.00 13.65 20.43
CA LEU A 3 -2.31 13.23 19.06
C LEU A 3 -1.57 11.95 18.63
N TRP A 4 -0.30 11.81 19.02
CA TRP A 4 0.47 10.59 18.74
C TRP A 4 -0.04 9.38 19.54
N GLN A 5 -0.50 9.60 20.79
CA GLN A 5 -1.13 8.55 21.61
C GLN A 5 -2.53 8.19 21.10
N ASP A 6 -3.29 9.14 20.58
CA ASP A 6 -4.59 8.86 19.98
C ASP A 6 -4.43 8.11 18.65
N LEU A 7 -3.40 8.43 17.85
CA LEU A 7 -3.15 7.75 16.56
C LEU A 7 -2.65 6.31 16.70
N PHE A 8 -1.81 6.03 17.71
CA PHE A 8 -1.23 4.69 17.91
C PHE A 8 -1.84 3.90 19.06
N GLY A 9 -2.59 4.55 19.95
CA GLY A 9 -3.16 3.95 21.15
C GLY A 9 -4.68 3.80 21.13
N THR A 10 -5.38 4.31 20.11
CA THR A 10 -6.82 4.04 19.92
C THR A 10 -7.06 3.12 18.72
N ASP A 11 -8.10 2.30 18.82
CA ASP A 11 -8.49 1.35 17.77
C ASP A 11 -8.78 2.05 16.42
N TYR A 12 -9.29 3.29 16.48
CA TYR A 12 -9.56 4.12 15.30
C TYR A 12 -8.29 4.61 14.60
N GLY A 13 -7.27 5.02 15.38
CA GLY A 13 -5.99 5.44 14.85
C GLY A 13 -5.25 4.29 14.16
N LEU A 14 -5.25 3.11 14.81
CA LEU A 14 -4.62 1.91 14.26
C LEU A 14 -5.33 1.40 12.99
N MET A 15 -6.67 1.41 12.96
CA MET A 15 -7.46 1.12 11.75
C MET A 15 -7.11 2.06 10.60
N SER A 16 -6.99 3.36 10.87
CA SER A 16 -6.65 4.36 9.85
C SER A 16 -5.23 4.15 9.31
N ILE A 17 -4.26 3.86 10.19
CA ILE A 17 -2.88 3.55 9.79
C ILE A 17 -2.83 2.27 8.97
N ALA A 18 -3.57 1.23 9.34
CA ALA A 18 -3.66 -0.01 8.59
C ALA A 18 -4.22 0.22 7.17
N GLY A 19 -5.27 1.04 7.04
CA GLY A 19 -5.81 1.43 5.75
C GLY A 19 -4.80 2.19 4.89
N ILE A 20 -4.08 3.15 5.48
CA ILE A 20 -3.03 3.91 4.77
C ILE A 20 -1.88 3.00 4.33
N ALA A 21 -1.40 2.14 5.22
CA ALA A 21 -0.35 1.17 4.90
C ALA A 21 -0.79 0.23 3.76
N PHE A 22 -2.03 -0.24 3.80
CA PHE A 22 -2.60 -1.07 2.74
C PHE A 22 -2.69 -0.32 1.40
N MET A 23 -3.15 0.93 1.39
CA MET A 23 -3.21 1.74 0.16
C MET A 23 -1.82 1.94 -0.46
N ILE A 24 -0.81 2.27 0.34
CA ILE A 24 0.56 2.44 -0.13
C ILE A 24 1.12 1.11 -0.66
N PHE A 25 0.91 0.02 0.08
CA PHE A 25 1.32 -1.31 -0.35
C PHE A 25 0.71 -1.69 -1.70
N MET A 26 -0.60 -1.49 -1.86
CA MET A 26 -1.30 -1.77 -3.11
C MET A 26 -0.80 -0.89 -4.26
N ALA A 27 -0.54 0.39 -4.02
CA ALA A 27 0.01 1.29 -5.03
C ALA A 27 1.37 0.80 -5.54
N VAL A 28 2.29 0.43 -4.65
CA VAL A 28 3.61 -0.13 -5.01
C VAL A 28 3.45 -1.45 -5.76
N TRP A 29 2.56 -2.33 -5.30
CA TRP A 29 2.30 -3.62 -5.94
C TRP A 29 1.78 -3.46 -7.36
N TYR A 30 0.82 -2.56 -7.59
CA TYR A 30 0.28 -2.29 -8.92
C TYR A 30 1.35 -1.72 -9.84
N VAL A 31 2.11 -0.71 -9.40
CA VAL A 31 3.23 -0.15 -10.19
C VAL A 31 4.20 -1.26 -10.58
N ARG A 32 4.60 -2.11 -9.63
CA ARG A 32 5.47 -3.25 -9.89
C ARG A 32 4.87 -4.23 -10.90
N PHE A 33 3.59 -4.54 -10.78
CA PHE A 33 2.87 -5.44 -11.68
C PHE A 33 2.83 -4.89 -13.11
N PHE A 34 2.42 -3.62 -13.28
CA PHE A 34 2.36 -2.98 -14.59
C PHE A 34 3.74 -2.88 -15.24
N ILE A 35 4.79 -2.54 -14.48
CA ILE A 35 6.17 -2.53 -14.99
C ILE A 35 6.58 -3.93 -15.48
N ARG A 36 6.22 -5.02 -14.78
CA ARG A 36 6.49 -6.38 -15.30
C ARG A 36 5.73 -6.64 -16.57
N LYS A 37 4.45 -6.31 -16.59
CA LYS A 37 3.55 -6.62 -17.70
C LYS A 37 3.94 -5.89 -18.98
N VAL A 38 4.33 -4.63 -18.89
CA VAL A 38 4.83 -3.83 -20.02
C VAL A 38 6.17 -4.36 -20.54
N ASN A 39 7.02 -4.88 -19.65
CA ASN A 39 8.33 -5.44 -20.02
C ASN A 39 8.28 -6.91 -20.43
N GLU A 40 7.13 -7.59 -20.30
CA GLU A 40 6.96 -8.92 -20.87
C GLU A 40 7.01 -8.78 -22.40
N LYS A 41 8.12 -9.25 -22.99
CA LYS A 41 8.23 -9.40 -24.44
C LYS A 41 7.04 -10.22 -24.93
N PRO A 42 6.43 -9.88 -26.07
CA PRO A 42 5.34 -10.67 -26.62
C PRO A 42 5.81 -12.11 -26.70
N ARG A 43 5.03 -13.01 -26.09
CA ARG A 43 5.27 -14.45 -26.18
C ARG A 43 5.30 -14.74 -27.67
N LYS A 44 6.47 -15.13 -28.19
CA LYS A 44 6.61 -15.60 -29.57
C LYS A 44 5.96 -16.98 -29.61
N ASP A 45 4.69 -17.01 -29.97
CA ASP A 45 4.02 -18.15 -30.58
C ASP A 45 4.54 -18.38 -32.01
#